data_AF-A0A8S9FII1-F1
#
_entry.id   AF-A0A8S9FII1-F1
#
_cell.length_a   1.000
_cell.length_b   1.000
_cell.length_c   1.000
_cell.angle_alpha   90.00
_cell.angle_beta   90.00
_cell.angle_gamma   90.00
#
_symmetry.space_group_name_H-M   'P 1'
#
loop_
_entity.id
_entity.type
_entity.pdbx_description
1 polymer ?
#
loop_
_entity_poly.entity_id
_entity_poly.type
_entity_poly.pdbx_seq_one_letter_code
_entity_poly.pdbx_strand_id
1 'polypeptide(L)'
;MFASQMIGTVVGCIVSPLSFFLFYTAFDVGNPKGEFKAPFALIYRNMAILGVEGFSALPLHCLQMCYGFFGFAVLVNVVRDVSPAKVGRFMPLPTAMAVPFLVGAYFAIDMCVGTLIVFVCEKMNRKNAEVMVPAVASGLICGEGLWTLPAAVLALSGVKPPICMKFLAS
;
A
#
# COMPACT_ATOMS: atom_id res chain seq x y z
N MET A 1 -5.84 8.90 21.64
CA MET A 1 -4.68 8.85 20.71
C MET A 1 -3.57 7.96 21.27
N PHE A 2 -2.82 8.35 22.31
CA PHE A 2 -1.72 7.52 22.84
C PHE A 2 -2.18 6.18 23.45
N ALA A 3 -3.14 6.20 24.38
CA ALA A 3 -3.65 4.98 25.02
C ALA A 3 -4.26 3.98 23.99
N SER A 4 -4.99 4.49 23.00
CA SER A 4 -5.56 3.68 21.92
C SER A 4 -4.48 3.06 21.02
N GLN A 5 -3.40 3.80 20.71
CA GLN A 5 -2.27 3.25 19.95
C GLN A 5 -1.54 2.17 20.75
N MET A 6 -1.27 2.41 22.03
CA MET A 6 -0.64 1.42 22.91
C MET A 6 -1.43 0.11 22.96
N ILE A 7 -2.76 0.19 23.15
CA ILE A 7 -3.62 -1.00 23.16
C ILE A 7 -3.58 -1.70 21.80
N GLY A 8 -3.72 -0.95 20.70
CA GLY A 8 -3.65 -1.50 19.34
C GLY A 8 -2.33 -2.20 19.05
N THR A 9 -1.21 -1.61 19.46
CA THR A 9 0.12 -2.20 19.32
C THR A 9 0.25 -3.47 20.15
N VAL A 10 -0.17 -3.47 21.42
CA VAL A 10 -0.11 -4.68 22.27
C VAL A 10 -0.96 -5.81 21.68
N VAL A 11 -2.18 -5.51 21.24
CA VAL A 11 -3.05 -6.50 20.59
C VAL A 11 -2.40 -7.02 19.30
N GLY A 12 -1.86 -6.15 18.45
CA GLY A 12 -1.16 -6.55 17.23
C GLY A 12 0.07 -7.42 17.51
N CYS A 13 0.87 -7.06 18.52
CA CYS A 13 2.05 -7.84 18.93
C CYS A 13 1.70 -9.24 19.43
N ILE A 14 0.48 -9.48 19.90
CA ILE A 14 0.04 -10.82 20.35
C ILE A 14 -0.66 -11.56 19.21
N VAL A 15 -1.65 -10.93 18.56
CA VAL A 15 -2.50 -11.56 17.55
C VAL A 15 -1.70 -11.89 16.28
N SER A 16 -0.89 -10.96 15.78
CA SER A 16 -0.13 -11.18 14.54
C SER A 16 0.81 -12.39 14.57
N PRO A 17 1.68 -12.59 15.57
CA PRO A 17 2.53 -13.79 15.61
C PRO A 17 1.72 -15.06 15.84
N LEU A 18 0.68 -15.03 16.66
CA LEU A 18 -0.19 -16.21 16.86
C LEU A 18 -0.88 -16.64 15.57
N SER A 19 -1.42 -15.68 14.82
CA SER A 19 -1.98 -15.95 13.49
C SER A 19 -0.91 -16.49 12.53
N PHE A 20 0.28 -15.89 12.51
CA PHE A 20 1.38 -16.39 11.67
C PHE A 20 1.74 -17.83 12.00
N PHE A 21 1.96 -18.16 13.28
CA PHE A 21 2.31 -19.53 13.70
C PHE A 21 1.20 -20.53 13.39
N LEU A 22 -0.06 -20.15 13.54
CA LEU A 22 -1.19 -21.00 13.18
C LEU A 22 -1.16 -21.35 11.68
N PHE A 23 -0.98 -20.36 10.80
CA PHE A 23 -0.87 -20.63 9.36
C PHE A 23 0.41 -21.39 8.99
N TYR A 24 1.53 -21.06 9.62
CA TYR A 24 2.83 -21.68 9.35
C TYR A 24 2.87 -23.16 9.76
N THR A 25 2.15 -23.54 10.81
CA THR A 25 2.05 -24.93 11.26
C THR A 25 0.98 -25.73 10.51
N ALA A 26 -0.13 -25.08 10.12
CA ALA A 26 -1.25 -25.75 9.46
C ALA A 26 -1.06 -25.92 7.94
N PHE A 27 -0.30 -25.03 7.28
CA PHE A 27 -0.14 -25.01 5.83
C PHE A 27 1.34 -24.98 5.41
N ASP A 28 1.61 -25.46 4.20
CA ASP A 28 2.95 -25.45 3.58
C ASP A 28 3.29 -24.05 3.04
N VAL A 29 3.51 -23.12 3.96
CA VAL A 29 3.81 -21.72 3.67
C VAL A 29 5.21 -21.58 3.07
N GLY A 30 5.31 -20.99 1.88
CA GLY A 30 6.58 -20.73 1.20
C GLY A 30 6.89 -21.69 0.05
N ASN A 31 6.11 -22.75 -0.14
CA ASN A 31 6.25 -23.62 -1.30
C ASN A 31 5.83 -22.88 -2.60
N PRO A 32 6.71 -22.73 -3.60
CA PRO A 32 6.38 -22.02 -4.85
C PRO A 32 5.24 -22.65 -5.65
N LYS A 33 4.98 -23.94 -5.43
CA LYS A 33 3.91 -24.72 -6.07
C LYS A 33 2.66 -24.85 -5.20
N GLY A 34 2.72 -24.44 -3.93
CA GLY A 34 1.59 -24.46 -3.00
C GLY A 34 0.67 -23.25 -3.16
N GLU A 35 -0.45 -23.26 -2.45
CA GLU A 35 -1.41 -22.14 -2.40
C GLU A 35 -0.86 -20.95 -1.60
N PHE A 36 -0.18 -21.21 -0.48
CA PHE A 36 0.38 -20.20 0.41
C PHE A 36 1.84 -19.86 0.04
N LYS A 37 2.01 -19.18 -1.10
CA LYS A 37 3.33 -18.71 -1.54
C LYS A 37 3.82 -17.57 -0.64
N ALA A 38 5.14 -17.37 -0.56
CA ALA A 38 5.76 -16.27 0.16
C ALA A 38 6.28 -15.18 -0.81
N PRO A 39 5.41 -14.38 -1.46
CA PRO A 39 5.82 -13.41 -2.48
C PRO A 39 6.74 -12.33 -1.89
N PHE A 40 6.47 -11.87 -0.67
CA PHE A 40 7.31 -10.87 0.01
C PHE A 40 8.73 -11.37 0.28
N ALA A 41 8.93 -12.66 0.56
CA ALA A 41 10.27 -13.21 0.75
C ALA A 41 11.13 -13.06 -0.52
N LEU A 42 10.52 -13.19 -1.70
CA LEU A 42 11.20 -12.99 -2.98
C LEU A 42 11.56 -11.52 -3.20
N ILE A 43 10.68 -10.60 -2.82
CA ILE A 43 10.94 -9.15 -2.84
C ILE A 43 12.14 -8.81 -1.94
N TYR A 44 12.12 -9.25 -0.67
CA TYR A 44 13.22 -9.00 0.27
C TYR A 44 14.53 -9.63 -0.18
N ARG A 45 14.49 -10.84 -0.77
CA ARG A 45 15.67 -11.46 -1.37
C ARG A 45 16.25 -10.60 -2.49
N ASN A 46 15.42 -10.10 -3.40
CA ASN A 46 15.88 -9.23 -4.48
C ASN A 46 16.46 -7.91 -3.93
N MET A 47 15.85 -7.33 -2.89
CA MET A 47 16.41 -6.17 -2.20
C MET A 47 17.78 -6.47 -1.57
N ALA A 48 17.96 -7.64 -0.97
CA ALA A 48 19.24 -8.07 -0.41
C ALA A 48 20.30 -8.27 -1.50
N ILE A 49 19.94 -8.89 -2.63
CA ILE A 49 20.83 -9.06 -3.80
C ILE A 49 21.28 -7.68 -4.30
N LEU A 50 20.36 -6.73 -4.49
CA LEU A 50 20.69 -5.36 -4.87
C LEU A 50 21.62 -4.67 -3.84
N GLY A 51 21.43 -4.95 -2.56
CA GLY A 51 22.30 -4.45 -1.49
C GLY A 51 23.74 -5.00 -1.54
N VAL A 52 23.92 -6.23 -2.05
CA VAL A 52 25.23 -6.89 -2.14
C VAL A 52 25.92 -6.61 -3.48
N GLU A 53 25.20 -6.79 -4.59
CA GLU A 53 25.71 -6.59 -5.95
C GLU A 53 25.76 -5.11 -6.37
N GLY A 54 25.11 -4.24 -5.60
CA GLY A 54 25.10 -2.80 -5.80
C GLY A 54 24.37 -2.38 -7.07
N PHE A 55 24.78 -1.22 -7.61
CA PHE A 55 24.11 -0.62 -8.77
C PHE A 55 24.22 -1.44 -10.06
N SER A 56 25.12 -2.42 -10.11
CA SER A 56 25.31 -3.32 -11.25
C SER A 56 24.16 -4.30 -11.45
N ALA A 57 23.39 -4.59 -10.40
CA ALA A 57 22.23 -5.47 -10.44
C ALA A 57 20.91 -4.75 -10.75
N LEU A 58 20.95 -3.41 -10.92
CA LEU A 58 19.75 -2.65 -11.27
C LEU A 58 19.36 -2.90 -12.74
N PRO A 59 18.05 -2.93 -13.06
CA PRO A 59 17.58 -3.02 -14.43
C PRO A 59 18.11 -1.89 -15.31
N LEU A 60 18.25 -2.17 -16.61
CA LEU A 60 18.66 -1.18 -17.61
C LEU A 60 17.77 0.08 -17.51
N HIS A 61 18.37 1.27 -17.51
CA HIS A 61 17.70 2.58 -17.35
C HIS A 61 17.02 2.85 -16.00
N CYS A 62 17.10 1.95 -15.00
CA CYS A 62 16.48 2.16 -13.70
C CYS A 62 16.97 3.45 -13.03
N LEU A 63 18.30 3.68 -12.99
CA LEU A 63 18.88 4.91 -12.43
C LEU A 63 18.45 6.17 -13.19
N GLN A 64 18.35 6.11 -14.52
CA GLN A 64 17.91 7.26 -15.31
C GLN A 64 16.46 7.63 -14.98
N MET A 65 15.58 6.64 -14.82
CA MET A 65 14.21 6.87 -14.37
C MET A 65 14.17 7.37 -12.91
N CYS A 66 14.98 6.81 -12.01
CA CYS A 66 15.07 7.27 -10.62
C CYS A 66 15.48 8.74 -10.54
N TYR A 67 16.53 9.16 -11.26
CA TYR A 67 16.95 10.56 -11.31
C TYR A 67 15.88 11.45 -11.97
N GLY A 68 15.21 10.96 -13.02
CA GLY A 68 14.10 11.66 -13.67
C GLY A 68 12.93 11.92 -12.72
N PHE A 69 12.44 10.89 -12.03
CA PHE A 69 11.35 11.01 -11.06
C PHE A 69 11.75 11.80 -9.82
N PHE A 70 13.00 11.69 -9.38
CA PHE A 70 13.52 12.52 -8.29
C PHE A 70 13.53 14.00 -8.69
N GLY A 71 14.04 14.33 -9.88
CA GLY A 71 14.02 15.68 -10.42
C GLY A 71 12.59 16.21 -10.59
N PHE A 72 11.69 15.39 -11.13
CA PHE A 72 10.26 15.72 -11.23
C PHE A 72 9.65 16.00 -9.84
N ALA A 73 9.92 15.15 -8.86
CA ALA A 73 9.40 15.32 -7.51
C ALA A 73 9.92 16.60 -6.84
N VAL A 74 11.21 16.91 -6.99
CA VAL A 74 11.80 18.16 -6.49
C VAL A 74 11.16 19.36 -7.18
N LEU A 75 11.06 19.34 -8.52
CA LEU A 75 10.47 20.43 -9.28
C LEU A 75 9.01 20.69 -8.89
N VAL A 76 8.20 19.63 -8.79
CA VAL A 76 6.79 19.76 -8.40
C VAL A 76 6.66 20.33 -6.98
N ASN A 77 7.47 19.86 -6.02
CA ASN A 77 7.42 20.42 -4.67
C ASN A 77 7.89 21.89 -4.63
N VAL A 78 8.97 22.24 -5.33
CA VAL A 78 9.45 23.64 -5.40
C VAL A 78 8.41 24.55 -6.04
N VAL A 79 7.80 24.14 -7.16
CA VAL A 79 6.75 24.94 -7.81
C VAL A 79 5.54 25.05 -6.89
N ARG A 80 5.16 23.99 -6.17
CA ARG A 80 4.07 24.02 -5.21
C ARG A 80 4.32 25.04 -4.09
N ASP A 81 5.56 25.11 -3.59
CA ASP A 81 5.92 25.97 -2.46
C ASP A 81 6.11 27.45 -2.87
N VAL A 82 6.59 27.71 -4.09
CA VAL A 82 6.81 29.07 -4.62
C VAL A 82 5.54 29.66 -5.23
N SER A 83 4.62 28.83 -5.73
CA SER A 83 3.41 29.30 -6.39
C SER A 83 2.36 29.82 -5.40
N PRO A 84 1.55 30.82 -5.80
CA PRO A 84 0.47 31.34 -4.95
C PRO A 84 -0.51 30.21 -4.59
N ALA A 85 -1.10 30.29 -3.39
CA ALA A 85 -1.93 29.23 -2.79
C ALA A 85 -3.09 28.70 -3.69
N LYS A 86 -3.55 29.50 -4.66
CA LYS A 86 -4.54 29.07 -5.66
C LYS A 86 -3.99 28.02 -6.63
N VAL A 87 -2.71 28.10 -7.01
CA VAL A 87 -2.05 27.16 -7.94
C VAL A 87 -1.45 25.98 -7.18
N GLY A 88 -0.82 26.23 -6.03
CA GLY A 88 -0.22 25.18 -5.20
C GLY A 88 -1.22 24.11 -4.72
N ARG A 89 -2.50 24.47 -4.56
CA ARG A 89 -3.58 23.52 -4.19
C ARG A 89 -3.88 22.47 -5.29
N PHE A 90 -3.59 22.78 -6.56
CA PHE A 90 -3.82 21.86 -7.67
C PHE A 90 -2.59 21.01 -8.01
N MET A 91 -1.44 21.24 -7.37
CA MET A 91 -0.26 20.43 -7.64
C MET A 91 -0.38 19.03 -7.03
N PRO A 92 -0.02 17.99 -7.80
CA PRO A 92 0.00 16.63 -7.27
C PRO A 92 1.10 16.48 -6.23
N LEU A 93 0.87 15.63 -5.22
CA LEU A 93 1.91 15.25 -4.27
C LEU A 93 2.68 14.04 -4.82
N PRO A 94 3.97 14.17 -5.18
CA PRO A 94 4.74 13.07 -5.76
C PRO A 94 4.81 11.83 -4.84
N THR A 95 4.84 12.04 -3.52
CA THR A 95 4.83 10.96 -2.53
C THR A 95 3.54 10.16 -2.57
N ALA A 96 2.37 10.82 -2.66
CA ALA A 96 1.08 10.15 -2.78
C ALA A 96 0.94 9.40 -4.11
N MET A 97 1.51 9.95 -5.19
CA MET A 97 1.54 9.27 -6.49
C MET A 97 2.41 8.02 -6.48
N ALA A 98 3.49 7.98 -5.68
CA ALA A 98 4.42 6.86 -5.66
C ALA A 98 3.87 5.61 -4.95
N VAL A 99 3.01 5.76 -3.93
CA VAL A 99 2.54 4.62 -3.12
C VAL A 99 1.80 3.55 -3.94
N PRO A 100 0.87 3.90 -4.85
CA PRO A 100 0.20 2.90 -5.71
C PRO A 100 1.15 2.15 -6.65
N PHE A 101 2.29 2.72 -7.05
CA PHE A 101 3.27 2.01 -7.87
C PHE A 101 4.03 0.94 -7.07
N LEU A 102 4.13 1.09 -5.75
CA LEU A 102 4.79 0.14 -4.86
C LEU A 102 3.84 -0.96 -4.39
N VAL A 103 2.64 -0.58 -3.96
CA VAL A 103 1.67 -1.47 -3.31
C VAL A 103 0.71 -2.09 -4.32
N GLY A 104 0.25 -1.29 -5.29
CA GLY A 104 -0.68 -1.70 -6.34
C GLY A 104 -1.76 -0.65 -6.61
N ALA A 105 -2.43 -0.77 -7.76
CA ALA A 105 -3.45 0.19 -8.20
C ALA A 105 -4.70 0.24 -7.30
N TYR A 106 -5.00 -0.85 -6.58
CA TYR A 106 -6.11 -0.91 -5.64
C TYR A 106 -5.99 0.15 -4.53
N PHE A 107 -4.76 0.43 -4.10
CA PHE A 107 -4.48 1.47 -3.11
C PHE A 107 -4.88 2.87 -3.59
N ALA A 108 -4.72 3.16 -4.89
CA ALA A 108 -5.18 4.42 -5.46
C ALA A 108 -6.72 4.55 -5.41
N ILE A 109 -7.43 3.45 -5.62
CA ILE A 109 -8.90 3.41 -5.52
C ILE A 109 -9.32 3.67 -4.08
N ASP A 110 -8.68 3.01 -3.11
CA ASP A 110 -8.99 3.18 -1.68
C ASP A 110 -8.74 4.62 -1.21
N MET A 111 -7.64 5.24 -1.65
CA MET A 111 -7.37 6.66 -1.37
C MET A 111 -8.43 7.59 -1.98
N CYS A 112 -8.87 7.33 -3.22
CA CYS A 112 -9.91 8.11 -3.89
C CYS A 112 -11.24 8.01 -3.15
N VAL A 113 -11.68 6.79 -2.83
CA VAL A 113 -12.93 6.52 -2.10
C VAL A 113 -12.86 7.12 -0.70
N GLY A 114 -11.75 6.95 0.02
CA GLY A 114 -11.55 7.53 1.34
C GLY A 114 -11.60 9.06 1.33
N THR A 115 -10.99 9.69 0.33
CA THR A 115 -11.04 11.15 0.16
C THR A 115 -12.46 11.63 -0.12
N LEU A 116 -13.23 10.90 -0.94
CA LEU A 116 -14.63 11.22 -1.22
C LEU A 116 -15.50 11.13 0.04
N ILE A 117 -15.32 10.08 0.85
CA ILE A 117 -16.04 9.91 2.12
C ILE A 117 -15.74 11.07 3.07
N VAL A 118 -14.46 11.41 3.23
CA VAL A 118 -14.04 12.56 4.05
C VAL A 118 -14.66 13.85 3.53
N PHE A 119 -14.64 14.08 2.21
CA PHE A 119 -15.21 15.27 1.59
C PHE A 119 -16.72 15.43 1.86
N VAL A 120 -17.48 14.34 1.73
CA VAL A 120 -18.93 14.34 2.04
C VAL A 120 -19.16 14.60 3.53
N CYS A 121 -18.38 13.98 4.41
CA CYS A 121 -18.49 14.18 5.85
C CYS A 121 -18.11 15.60 6.30
N GLU A 122 -17.09 16.21 5.69
CA GLU A 122 -16.75 17.62 5.95
C GLU A 122 -17.90 18.55 5.53
N LYS A 123 -18.58 18.24 4.41
CA LYS A 123 -19.73 19.00 3.92
C LYS A 123 -20.97 18.86 4.80
N MET A 124 -21.17 17.70 5.43
CA MET A 124 -22.30 17.45 6.34
C MET A 124 -22.06 17.96 7.77
N ASN A 125 -20.88 17.69 8.35
CA ASN A 125 -20.54 18.04 9.73
C ASN A 125 -19.03 18.21 9.92
N ARG A 126 -18.56 19.46 9.87
CA ARG A 126 -17.14 19.82 10.00
C ARG A 126 -16.46 19.33 11.29
N LYS A 127 -17.14 19.38 12.43
CA LYS A 127 -16.59 18.98 13.73
C LYS A 127 -16.32 17.48 13.85
N ASN A 128 -17.12 16.65 13.16
CA ASN A 128 -16.94 15.19 13.20
C ASN A 128 -15.89 14.73 12.18
N ALA A 129 -15.65 15.53 11.12
CA ALA A 129 -14.70 15.18 10.07
C ALA A 129 -13.26 15.05 10.60
N GLU A 130 -12.80 15.92 11.50
CA GLU A 130 -11.43 15.87 12.05
C GLU A 130 -11.13 14.54 12.77
N VAL A 131 -12.12 13.97 13.46
CA VAL A 131 -11.98 12.69 14.16
C VAL A 131 -12.18 11.49 13.23
N MET A 132 -12.94 11.67 12.16
CA MET A 132 -13.28 10.61 11.21
C MET A 132 -12.18 10.37 10.17
N VAL A 133 -11.44 11.42 9.79
CA VAL A 133 -10.31 11.32 8.84
C VAL A 133 -9.30 10.23 9.22
N PRO A 134 -8.72 10.20 10.44
CA PRO A 134 -7.76 9.16 10.81
C PRO A 134 -8.40 7.77 10.85
N ALA A 135 -9.68 7.65 11.22
CA ALA A 135 -10.39 6.37 11.20
C ALA A 135 -10.58 5.84 9.76
N VAL A 136 -11.08 6.69 8.86
CA VAL A 136 -11.28 6.37 7.43
C VAL A 136 -9.94 6.07 6.75
N ALA A 137 -8.91 6.87 7.02
CA ALA A 137 -7.56 6.61 6.53
C ALA A 137 -7.03 5.26 7.05
N SER A 138 -7.15 4.97 8.35
CA SER A 138 -6.67 3.69 8.89
C SER A 138 -7.41 2.49 8.32
N GLY A 139 -8.73 2.57 8.12
CA GLY A 139 -9.54 1.47 7.62
C GLY A 139 -9.39 1.21 6.11
N LEU A 140 -9.31 2.27 5.31
CA LEU A 140 -9.20 2.17 3.85
C LEU A 140 -7.75 2.08 3.37
N ILE A 141 -6.84 2.85 3.96
CA ILE A 141 -5.43 2.93 3.52
C ILE A 141 -4.59 1.84 4.20
N CYS A 142 -4.70 1.66 5.51
CA CYS A 142 -3.91 0.65 6.23
C CYS A 142 -4.60 -0.71 6.36
N GLY A 143 -5.93 -0.76 6.25
CA GLY A 143 -6.72 -1.96 6.52
C GLY A 143 -7.04 -2.82 5.30
N GLU A 144 -6.69 -2.39 4.07
CA GLU A 144 -7.14 -2.99 2.81
C GLU A 144 -8.66 -3.30 2.80
N GLY A 145 -9.45 -2.54 3.57
CA GLY A 145 -10.78 -2.98 4.00
C GLY A 145 -11.78 -3.18 2.87
N LEU A 146 -11.60 -2.48 1.75
CA LEU A 146 -12.46 -2.60 0.57
C LEU A 146 -12.24 -3.91 -0.20
N TRP A 147 -11.01 -4.45 -0.15
CA TRP A 147 -10.59 -5.57 -0.99
C TRP A 147 -10.40 -6.86 -0.21
N THR A 148 -9.87 -6.80 1.02
CA THR A 148 -9.60 -8.00 1.83
C THR A 148 -10.88 -8.74 2.20
N LEU A 149 -11.96 -8.04 2.53
CA LEU A 149 -13.23 -8.69 2.92
C LEU A 149 -13.86 -9.47 1.74
N PRO A 150 -14.09 -8.86 0.56
CA PRO A 150 -14.54 -9.62 -0.60
C PRO A 150 -13.57 -10.74 -0.98
N ALA A 151 -12.25 -10.49 -0.96
CA ALA A 151 -11.26 -11.51 -1.28
C ALA A 151 -11.31 -12.70 -0.31
N ALA A 152 -11.48 -12.45 0.99
CA ALA A 152 -11.64 -13.49 1.99
C ALA A 152 -12.94 -14.30 1.78
N VAL A 153 -14.04 -13.62 1.46
CA VAL A 153 -15.33 -14.29 1.15
C VAL A 153 -15.22 -15.13 -0.14
N LEU A 154 -14.57 -14.60 -1.18
CA LEU A 154 -14.29 -15.31 -2.44
C LEU A 154 -13.39 -16.53 -2.20
N ALA A 155 -12.37 -16.40 -1.35
CA ALA A 155 -11.50 -17.49 -0.97
C ALA A 155 -12.25 -18.58 -0.19
N LEU A 156 -13.09 -18.20 0.78
CA LEU A 156 -13.92 -19.13 1.55
C LEU A 156 -14.98 -19.84 0.69
N SER A 157 -15.52 -19.16 -0.31
CA SER A 157 -16.49 -19.72 -1.26
C SER A 157 -15.84 -20.57 -2.37
N GLY A 158 -14.51 -20.69 -2.39
CA GLY A 158 -13.78 -21.52 -3.34
C GLY A 158 -13.95 -21.07 -4.81
N VAL A 159 -14.29 -19.79 -5.02
CA VAL A 159 -14.53 -19.26 -6.36
C VAL A 159 -13.21 -19.22 -7.12
N LYS A 160 -13.11 -20.04 -8.17
CA LYS A 160 -11.95 -20.02 -9.06
C LYS A 160 -11.93 -18.71 -9.84
N PRO A 161 -10.79 -18.01 -9.92
CA PRO A 161 -10.70 -16.77 -10.69
C PRO A 161 -11.07 -17.06 -12.15
N PRO A 162 -11.98 -16.26 -12.76
CA PRO A 162 -12.47 -16.51 -14.11
C PRO A 162 -11.38 -16.33 -15.18
N ILE A 163 -10.30 -15.63 -14.84
CA ILE A 163 -9.16 -15.36 -15.72
C ILE A 163 -7.87 -15.62 -14.94
N CYS A 164 -7.12 -16.65 -15.34
CA CYS A 164 -5.78 -16.91 -14.82
C CYS A 164 -4.76 -16.20 -15.72
N MET A 165 -4.46 -14.93 -15.42
CA MET A 165 -3.41 -14.19 -16.13
C MET A 165 -2.04 -14.59 -15.58
N LYS A 166 -1.32 -15.42 -16.33
CA LYS A 166 0.07 -15.78 -16.06
C LYS A 166 0.97 -15.00 -17.00
N PHE A 167 1.60 -13.94 -16.50
CA PHE A 167 2.66 -13.26 -17.23
C PHE A 167 3.91 -14.15 -17.19
N LEU A 168 4.14 -14.88 -18.28
CA LEU A 168 5.40 -15.60 -18.49
C LEU A 168 6.47 -14.56 -18.80
N ALA A 169 7.60 -14.64 -18.10
CA ALA A 169 8.79 -13.89 -18.49
C ALA A 169 9.21 -14.37 -19.89
N SER A 170 9.29 -13.46 -20.85
CA SER A 170 9.92 -13.71 -22.15
C SER A 170 11.43 -13.78 -22.00
#